data_AF-A0A1H4N974-F1
#
_entry.id   AF-A0A1H4N974-F1
#
_cell.length_a   1.000
_cell.length_b   1.000
_cell.length_c   1.000
_cell.angle_alpha   90.00
_cell.angle_beta   90.00
_cell.angle_gamma   90.00
#
_symmetry.space_group_name_H-M   'P 1'
#
loop_
_entity.id
_entity.type
_entity.pdbx_description
1 polymer ?
#
loop_
_entity_poly.entity_id
_entity_poly.type
_entity_poly.pdbx_seq_one_letter_code
_entity_poly.pdbx_strand_id
1 'polypeptide(L)' 'MNAAAPRARPFPWSEVMGFAFGVLRLSPDAFWSMTPRELNCALETVCGSAVSVPARNDLDQLMERFPDRQNRD' A
#
# COMPACT_ATOMS: atom_id res chain seq x y z
N MET A 1 -4.70 17.65 23.75
CA MET A 1 -4.54 17.89 22.31
C MET A 1 -4.92 16.61 21.58
N ASN A 2 -6.08 16.57 20.93
CA ASN A 2 -6.49 15.44 20.09
C ASN A 2 -5.95 15.67 18.67
N ALA A 3 -4.93 14.92 18.27
CA ALA A 3 -4.50 14.89 16.87
C ALA A 3 -5.52 14.04 16.10
N ALA A 4 -6.26 14.65 15.17
CA ALA A 4 -7.13 13.93 14.26
C ALA A 4 -6.28 12.95 13.43
N ALA A 5 -6.64 11.66 13.44
CA ALA A 5 -5.96 10.65 12.64
C ALA A 5 -5.97 11.04 11.16
N PRO A 6 -4.88 10.82 10.41
CA PRO A 6 -4.83 11.16 8.99
C PRO A 6 -5.92 10.39 8.23
N ARG A 7 -6.69 11.09 7.39
CA ARG A 7 -7.65 10.44 6.50
C ARG A 7 -6.88 9.61 5.47
N ALA A 8 -7.28 8.35 5.31
CA ALA A 8 -6.71 7.47 4.30
C ALA A 8 -6.84 8.12 2.91
N ARG A 9 -5.72 8.18 2.17
CA ARG A 9 -5.71 8.67 0.80
C ARG A 9 -6.25 7.57 -0.13
N PRO A 10 -7.10 7.89 -1.12
CA PRO A 10 -7.50 6.90 -2.11
C PRO A 10 -6.27 6.37 -2.88
N PHE A 11 -6.37 5.12 -3.34
CA PHE A 11 -5.31 4.50 -4.11
C PHE A 11 -5.01 5.30 -5.40
N PRO A 12 -3.73 5.53 -5.74
CA PRO A 12 -3.35 6.46 -6.81
C PRO A 12 -3.39 5.81 -8.20
N TRP A 13 -4.60 5.55 -8.72
CA TRP A 13 -4.76 4.86 -10.02
C TRP A 13 -4.04 5.53 -11.19
N SER A 14 -4.10 6.86 -11.29
CA SER A 14 -3.49 7.60 -12.40
C SER A 14 -1.97 7.45 -12.46
N GLU A 15 -1.30 7.47 -11.31
CA GLU A 15 0.15 7.34 -11.21
C GLU A 15 0.58 5.91 -11.58
N VAL A 16 -0.14 4.91 -11.06
CA VAL A 16 0.11 3.50 -11.35
C VAL A 16 -0.08 3.17 -12.83
N MET A 17 -1.17 3.64 -13.45
CA MET A 17 -1.42 3.43 -14.88
C MET A 17 -0.43 4.18 -15.77
N GLY A 18 -0.07 5.42 -15.39
CA GLY A 18 0.94 6.20 -16.10
C GLY A 18 2.30 5.50 -16.09
N PHE A 19 2.67 4.91 -14.95
CA PHE A 19 3.89 4.11 -14.85
C PHE A 19 3.83 2.83 -15.68
N ALA A 20 2.76 2.05 -15.56
CA ALA A 20 2.59 0.79 -16.28
C ALA A 20 2.63 0.97 -17.81
N PHE A 21 1.94 1.98 -18.34
CA PHE A 21 1.84 2.21 -19.78
C PHE A 21 3.00 3.05 -20.34
N GLY A 22 3.48 4.04 -19.57
CA GLY A 22 4.53 4.95 -20.03
C GLY A 22 5.94 4.40 -19.85
N VAL A 23 6.24 3.85 -18.66
CA VAL A 23 7.60 3.42 -18.28
C VAL A 23 7.81 1.96 -18.59
N LEU A 24 6.93 1.09 -18.07
CA LEU A 24 7.04 -0.37 -18.29
C LEU A 24 6.55 -0.80 -19.68
N ARG A 25 5.80 0.07 -20.38
CA ARG A 25 5.20 -0.20 -21.70
C ARG A 25 4.35 -1.47 -21.74
N LEU A 26 3.66 -1.77 -20.63
CA LEU A 26 2.71 -2.88 -20.57
C LEU A 26 1.50 -2.59 -21.47
N SER A 27 0.96 -3.63 -22.10
CA SER A 27 -0.38 -3.52 -22.67
C SER A 27 -1.42 -3.40 -21.53
N PRO A 28 -2.61 -2.82 -21.79
CA PRO A 28 -3.70 -2.81 -20.83
C PRO A 28 -4.04 -4.21 -20.31
N ASP A 29 -4.06 -5.21 -21.18
CA ASP A 29 -4.35 -6.60 -20.79
C ASP A 29 -3.31 -7.16 -19.82
N ALA A 30 -2.02 -6.95 -20.10
CA ALA A 30 -0.93 -7.41 -19.23
C ALA A 30 -0.97 -6.73 -17.85
N PHE A 31 -1.30 -5.43 -17.83
CA PHE A 31 -1.47 -4.69 -16.58
C PHE A 31 -2.68 -5.20 -15.78
N TRP A 32 -3.83 -5.42 -16.42
CA TRP A 32 -5.03 -5.87 -15.71
C TRP A 32 -4.98 -7.34 -15.30
N SER A 33 -4.17 -8.17 -15.97
CA SER A 33 -3.94 -9.56 -15.58
C SER A 33 -2.91 -9.70 -14.45
N MET A 34 -2.12 -8.66 -14.15
CA MET A 34 -1.05 -8.76 -13.16
C MET A 34 -1.59 -8.75 -11.74
N THR A 35 -0.87 -9.43 -10.85
CA THR A 35 -1.18 -9.42 -9.42
C THR A 35 -0.62 -8.17 -8.73
N PRO A 36 -1.22 -7.71 -7.61
CA PRO A 36 -0.66 -6.60 -6.82
C PRO A 36 0.77 -6.85 -6.34
N ARG A 37 1.16 -8.12 -6.12
CA ARG A 37 2.53 -8.50 -5.72
C ARG A 37 3.54 -8.27 -6.85
N GLU A 38 3.17 -8.61 -8.08
CA GLU A 38 4.00 -8.35 -9.27
C GLU A 38 4.11 -6.85 -9.51
N LEU A 39 3.02 -6.10 -9.32
CA LEU A 39 3.04 -4.65 -9.42
C LEU A 39 3.98 -4.03 -8.38
N ASN A 40 3.91 -4.49 -7.13
CA ASN A 40 4.79 -4.02 -6.07
C ASN A 40 6.27 -4.29 -6.40
N CYS A 41 6.59 -5.49 -6.88
CA CYS A 41 7.94 -5.85 -7.32
C CYS A 41 8.45 -4.93 -8.46
N ALA A 42 7.60 -4.64 -9.44
CA ALA A 42 7.93 -3.75 -10.55
C ALA A 42 8.18 -2.31 -10.07
N LEU A 43 7.39 -1.83 -9.10
CA LEU A 43 7.53 -0.51 -8.50
C LEU A 43 8.79 -0.39 -7.64
N GLU A 44 9.08 -1.38 -6.79
CA GLU A 44 10.28 -1.40 -5.94
C GLU A 44 11.58 -1.33 -6.75
N THR A 45 11.58 -1.98 -7.91
CA THR A 45 12.74 -2.01 -8.81
C THR A 45 13.04 -0.63 -9.40
N VAL A 46 12.03 0.20 -9.64
CA VAL A 46 12.18 1.49 -10.35
C VAL A 46 12.14 2.70 -9.42
N CYS A 47 11.31 2.66 -8.38
CA CYS A 47 11.16 3.75 -7.41
C CYS A 47 12.08 3.59 -6.18
N GLY A 48 12.77 2.46 -6.07
CA GLY A 48 13.44 2.04 -4.84
C GLY A 48 12.47 1.38 -3.87
N SER A 49 13.01 0.67 -2.87
CA SER A 49 12.19 -0.04 -1.89
C SER A 49 11.32 0.94 -1.11
N ALA A 50 10.00 0.88 -1.34
CA ALA A 50 9.04 1.57 -0.50
C ALA A 50 9.13 1.01 0.92
N VAL A 51 8.98 1.91 1.91
CA VAL A 51 9.13 1.68 3.35
C VAL A 51 8.78 0.25 3.76
N SER A 52 9.70 -0.40 4.49
CA SER A 52 9.62 -1.80 4.91
C SER A 52 8.21 -2.17 5.32
N VAL A 53 7.70 -3.28 4.78
CA VAL A 53 6.53 -3.96 5.32
C VAL A 53 6.65 -3.96 6.85
N PRO A 54 5.65 -3.46 7.61
CA PRO A 54 5.75 -3.38 9.05
C PRO A 54 6.21 -4.72 9.60
N ALA A 55 7.27 -4.71 10.40
CA ALA A 55 7.72 -5.91 11.06
C ALA A 55 6.59 -6.41 11.97
N ARG A 56 6.61 -7.70 12.33
CA ARG A 56 5.64 -8.24 13.30
C ARG A 56 5.62 -7.42 14.60
N ASN A 57 6.78 -6.94 15.03
CA ASN A 57 6.89 -6.06 16.20
C ASN A 57 6.15 -4.71 16.04
N ASP A 58 6.08 -4.17 14.81
CA ASP A 58 5.34 -2.94 14.54
C ASP A 58 3.82 -3.19 14.62
N LEU A 59 3.38 -4.35 14.13
CA LEU A 59 2.00 -4.80 14.28
C LEU A 59 1.64 -5.02 15.75
N ASP A 60 2.51 -5.68 16.52
CA ASP A 60 2.30 -5.94 17.94
C ASP A 60 2.15 -4.62 18.74
N GLN A 61 3.01 -3.63 18.46
CA GLN A 61 2.89 -2.29 19.05
C GLN A 61 1.59 -1.58 18.65
N LEU A 62 1.12 -1.76 17.42
CA LEU A 62 -0.15 -1.20 16.97
C LEU A 62 -1.33 -1.86 17.70
N MET A 63 -1.30 -3.18 17.91
CA MET A 63 -2.33 -3.92 18.64
C MET A 63 -2.39 -3.52 20.12
N GLU A 64 -1.25 -3.29 20.76
CA GLU A 64 -1.19 -2.79 22.14
C GLU A 64 -1.73 -1.35 22.26
N ARG A 65 -1.38 -0.50 21.29
CA ARG A 65 -1.78 0.91 21.28
C ARG A 65 -3.25 1.12 20.92
N PHE A 66 -3.81 0.25 20.10
CA PHE A 66 -5.20 0.28 19.65
C PHE A 66 -5.87 -1.06 19.94
N PRO A 67 -6.11 -1.40 21.23
CA PRO A 67 -6.77 -2.64 21.56
C PRO A 67 -8.22 -2.57 21.09
N ASP A 68 -8.65 -3.60 20.36
CA ASP A 68 -10.05 -3.74 19.97
C ASP A 68 -10.90 -3.84 21.25
N ARG A 69 -11.69 -2.80 21.55
CA ARG A 69 -12.62 -2.86 22.67
C ARG A 69 -13.73 -3.84 22.33
N GLN A 70 -13.64 -5.04 22.90
CA GLN A 70 -14.84 -5.82 23.16
C GLN A 70 -15.57 -5.19 24.34
N ASN A 71 -16.44 -4.22 24.06
CA ASN A 71 -17.68 -4.17 24.82
C ASN A 71 -18.77 -3.43 24.04
N ARG A 72 -19.72 -4.20 23.52
CA ARG A 72 -21.09 -3.73 23.39
C ARG A 72 -21.90 -4.65 24.28
N ASP A 73 -22.27 -4.11 25.43
CA ASP A 73 -23.44 -4.58 26.17
C ASP A 73 -24.67 -4.61 25.22
#